data_AF-A0A257MWU5-F1
#
_entry.id   AF-A0A257MWU5-F1
#
_cell.length_a   1.000
_cell.length_b   1.000
_cell.length_c   1.000
_cell.angle_alpha   90.00
_cell.angle_beta   90.00
_cell.angle_gamma   90.00
#
_symmetry.space_group_name_H-M   'P 1'
#
loop_
_entity.id
_entity.type
_entity.pdbx_description
1 polymer ?
#
loop_
_entity_poly.entity_id
_entity_poly.type
_entity_poly.pdbx_seq_one_letter_code
_entity_poly.pdbx_strand_id
1 'polypeptide(L)' 'VIQGDVEKCIRALPGVANVDVEVVLDPPWSREMMSEVAQLQLGLF' A
#
# COMPACT_ATOMS: atom_id res chain seq x y z
N VAL A 1 -9.72 -1.87 -8.11
CA VAL A 1 -9.89 -2.80 -6.97
C VAL A 1 -9.01 -2.38 -5.79
N ILE A 2 -7.68 -2.31 -5.95
CA ILE A 2 -6.74 -1.94 -4.87
C ILE A 2 -7.07 -0.59 -4.19
N GLN A 3 -7.27 0.48 -4.96
CA GLN A 3 -7.60 1.81 -4.42
C GLN A 3 -8.85 1.80 -3.51
N GLY A 4 -9.92 1.12 -3.95
CA GLY A 4 -11.17 1.02 -3.20
C GLY A 4 -11.05 0.15 -1.94
N ASP A 5 -10.17 -0.86 -1.94
CA ASP A 5 -9.90 -1.67 -0.76
C ASP A 5 -9.11 -0.87 0.28
N VAL A 6 -8.12 -0.08 -0.16
CA VAL A 6 -7.38 0.86 0.71
C VAL A 6 -8.35 1.86 1.35
N GLU A 7 -9.22 2.48 0.56
CA GLU A 7 -10.21 3.45 1.04
C GLU A 7 -11.17 2.84 2.07
N LYS A 8 -11.67 1.62 1.82
CA LYS A 8 -12.54 0.89 2.78
C LYS A 8 -11.83 0.57 4.08
N CYS A 9 -10.59 0.07 4.00
CA CYS A 9 -9.78 -0.23 5.18
C CYS A 9 -9.53 1.03 6.01
N ILE A 10 -9.20 2.16 5.37
CA ILE A 10 -8.92 3.42 6.08
C ILE A 10 -10.20 4.03 6.66
N ARG A 11 -11.32 4.00 5.93
CA ARG A 11 -12.62 4.50 6.40
C ARG A 11 -13.15 3.73 7.61
N ALA A 12 -12.72 2.48 7.82
CA ALA A 12 -13.09 1.70 8.99
C ALA A 12 -12.47 2.22 10.30
N LEU A 13 -11.47 3.12 10.24
CA LEU A 13 -10.85 3.68 11.45
C LEU A 13 -11.75 4.74 12.10
N PRO A 14 -11.89 4.71 13.45
CA PRO A 14 -12.67 5.72 14.15
C PRO A 14 -12.03 7.11 14.01
N GLY A 15 -12.83 8.10 13.63
CA GLY A 15 -12.40 9.50 13.47
C GLY A 15 -12.01 9.91 12.04
N VAL A 16 -12.01 8.98 11.08
CA VAL A 16 -11.75 9.31 9.67
C VAL A 16 -13.04 9.75 8.98
N ALA A 17 -13.14 11.04 8.65
CA ALA A 17 -14.32 11.60 7.99
C ALA A 17 -14.28 11.49 6.46
N ASN A 18 -13.10 11.62 5.85
CA ASN A 18 -12.90 11.52 4.41
C ASN A 18 -11.55 10.85 4.11
N VAL A 19 -11.49 10.10 3.01
CA VAL A 19 -10.28 9.44 2.52
C VAL A 19 -10.20 9.70 1.03
N ASP A 20 -9.09 10.30 0.62
CA ASP A 20 -8.73 10.48 -0.79
C ASP A 20 -7.47 9.67 -1.07
N VAL A 21 -7.51 8.81 -2.08
CA VAL A 21 -6.40 7.91 -2.41
C VAL A 21 -5.92 8.27 -3.81
N GLU A 22 -4.74 8.88 -3.89
CA GLU A 22 -4.10 9.20 -5.16
C GLU A 22 -3.05 8.14 -5.50
N VAL A 23 -3.13 7.57 -6.70
CA VAL A 23 -2.12 6.63 -7.19
C VAL A 23 -1.08 7.43 -7.97
N VAL A 24 0.10 7.58 -7.39
CA VAL A 24 1.26 8.19 -8.04
C VAL A 24 2.23 7.13 -8.55
N LEU A 25 2.86 7.42 -9.68
CA LEU A 25 3.88 6.55 -10.29
C LEU A 25 5.29 7.13 -10.17
N ASP A 26 5.42 8.37 -9.69
CA ASP A 26 6.67 9.09 -9.53
C ASP A 26 6.88 9.48 -8.06
N PRO A 27 8.00 9.06 -7.42
CA PRO A 27 9.01 8.15 -7.94
C PRO A 27 8.47 6.73 -8.13
N PRO A 28 9.01 5.94 -9.07
CA PRO A 28 8.58 4.57 -9.28
C PRO A 28 8.92 3.72 -8.05
N TRP A 29 8.00 2.82 -7.71
CA TRP A 29 8.25 1.81 -6.69
C TRP A 29 9.40 0.89 -7.12
N SER A 30 10.32 0.59 -6.21
CA SER A 30 11.40 -0.36 -6.43
C SER A 30 11.29 -1.55 -5.46
N ARG A 31 11.85 -2.70 -5.87
CA ARG A 31 11.83 -3.94 -5.05
C ARG A 31 12.57 -3.79 -3.72
N GLU A 32 13.46 -2.82 -3.63
CA GLU A 32 14.18 -2.44 -2.41
C GLU A 32 13.23 -1.85 -1.35
N MET A 33 12.04 -1.36 -1.74
CA MET A 33 11.02 -0.88 -0.82
C MET A 33 10.24 -2.01 -0.12
N MET A 34 10.47 -3.29 -0.49
CA MET A 34 9.90 -4.43 0.22
C MET A 34 10.65 -4.70 1.52
N SER A 35 9.94 -5.16 2.56
CA SER A 35 10.58 -5.65 3.77
C SER A 35 11.39 -6.92 3.49
N GLU A 36 12.42 -7.17 4.30
CA GLU A 36 13.25 -8.38 4.22
C GLU A 36 12.41 -9.66 4.29
N VAL A 37 11.39 -9.68 5.16
CA VAL A 37 10.46 -10.81 5.28
C VAL A 37 9.72 -11.07 3.98
N ALA A 38 9.25 -10.02 3.30
CA ALA A 38 8.55 -10.15 2.02
C ALA A 38 9.50 -10.65 0.91
N GLN A 39 10.74 -10.16 0.87
CA GLN A 39 11.75 -10.62 -0.09
C GLN A 39 12.10 -12.10 0.12
N LEU A 40 12.26 -12.53 1.37
CA LEU A 40 12.52 -13.94 1.72
C LEU A 40 11.36 -14.85 1.31
N GLN A 41 10.11 -14.45 1.59
CA GLN A 41 8.92 -15.23 1.21
C GLN A 41 8.80 -15.38 -0.32
N LEU A 42 9.26 -14.39 -1.07
CA LEU A 42 9.27 -14.40 -2.54
C LEU A 42 10.53 -15.04 -3.14
N GLY A 43 11.46 -15.53 -2.32
CA GLY A 43 12.68 -16.21 -2.78
C GLY A 43 13.67 -15.28 -3.49
N LEU A 44 13.74 -14.01 -3.08
CA LEU A 44 14.57 -12.98 -3.73
C LEU A 44 15.98 -12.83 -3.12
N PHE A 45 16.50 -13.89 -2.51
CA PHE A 45 17.84 -13.98 -1.91
C PHE A 45 18.71 -15.01 -2.63
#